data_AF-A0A1I7SB14-F1
#
_entry.id   AF-A0A1I7SB14-F1
#
_cell.length_a   1.000
_cell.length_b   1.000
_cell.length_c   1.000
_cell.angle_alpha   90.00
_cell.angle_beta   90.00
_cell.angle_gamma   90.00
#
_symmetry.space_group_name_H-M   'P 1'
#
loop_
_entity.id
_entity.type
_entity.pdbx_description
1 polymer ?
#
loop_
_entity_poly.entity_id
_entity_poly.type
_entity_poly.pdbx_seq_one_letter_code
_entity_poly.pdbx_strand_id
1 'polypeptide(L)'
;MWKVGLLLLSICALAKCADDNRFELGFETTDEIKKENLKCLKDADYKVVGVRIYNNGEHDETGLKNMETASENFTVQALVVPNISKAAAVQVTDIVKRGRRNKQALQKIFLKITDPLCWWQEQERNVAFINLFVKTAQSLKLKVGFYTNWYDYKVITGNSARFSPTEVWYWKTLGVGDDAKGLSAHSTITYKTPSIIKRWNVVLHASKMWKSVLFIIAFGVFVFAEELTESIDTVDEITEKAYRCLKSTNLEHVTVRVYANGTSDEVGYKNLERVLGRMSVNVYVVPSPFDDPVRQVEDMVNHTKSHKWVNGTLYIQITDPSKWSRNKEENGHFIKRFAEAAQSNAIKVAYLTSWYDYQTITGNTKIIPVGKLWYWETNGVGPEAQTENNFADFRPFGPFQSPPIAKQYCIQEKYCGLNVNRNVYTPKLF
;
A
#
# COMPACT_ATOMS: atom_id res chain seq x y z
N MET A 1 68.74 -18.91 10.81
CA MET A 1 68.36 -18.41 9.47
C MET A 1 67.20 -19.25 8.98
N TRP A 2 65.98 -18.71 9.11
CA TRP A 2 65.08 -18.32 7.99
C TRP A 2 64.46 -19.53 7.27
N LYS A 3 63.20 -19.86 7.61
CA LYS A 3 61.94 -19.58 6.86
C LYS A 3 61.64 -20.73 5.88
N VAL A 4 60.44 -21.28 5.63
CA VAL A 4 59.00 -21.08 5.89
C VAL A 4 58.40 -22.37 5.25
N GLY A 5 57.44 -23.15 5.74
CA GLY A 5 56.28 -22.84 6.56
C GLY A 5 55.07 -22.50 5.68
N LEU A 6 54.47 -23.44 4.93
CA LEU A 6 53.05 -23.26 4.54
C LEU A 6 52.35 -24.59 4.20
N LEU A 7 51.54 -25.02 5.16
CA LEU A 7 50.45 -25.96 5.05
C LEU A 7 49.29 -25.21 4.36
N LEU A 8 48.95 -25.53 3.12
CA LEU A 8 47.74 -25.00 2.47
C LEU A 8 46.54 -25.86 2.87
N LEU A 9 46.07 -25.66 4.11
CA LEU A 9 44.67 -25.87 4.47
C LEU A 9 43.88 -24.75 3.79
N SER A 10 43.41 -24.98 2.57
CA SER A 10 42.41 -24.10 1.98
C SER A 10 41.07 -24.41 2.64
N ILE A 11 40.83 -23.68 3.72
CA ILE A 11 39.53 -23.48 4.35
C ILE A 11 38.65 -22.83 3.27
N CYS A 12 37.92 -23.62 2.50
CA CYS A 12 36.64 -23.16 1.97
C CYS A 12 35.68 -23.12 3.15
N ALA A 13 35.75 -22.03 3.91
CA ALA A 13 34.60 -21.52 4.62
C ALA A 13 33.56 -21.24 3.54
N LEU A 14 32.73 -22.25 3.25
CA LEU A 14 31.41 -22.04 2.71
C LEU A 14 30.77 -21.03 3.65
N ALA A 15 30.72 -19.78 3.19
CA ALA A 15 29.84 -18.77 3.72
C ALA A 15 28.43 -19.34 3.59
N LYS A 16 28.01 -20.09 4.61
CA LYS A 16 26.64 -20.12 5.05
C LYS A 16 26.34 -18.67 5.43
N CYS A 17 25.99 -17.84 4.45
CA CYS A 17 25.02 -16.78 4.70
C CYS A 17 23.70 -17.51 4.95
N ALA A 18 23.61 -18.15 6.12
CA ALA A 18 22.34 -18.48 6.69
C ALA A 18 21.70 -17.13 7.01
N ASP A 19 20.72 -16.73 6.21
CA ASP A 19 19.72 -15.79 6.69
C ASP A 19 19.09 -16.43 7.94
N ASP A 20 19.58 -16.06 9.12
CA ASP A 20 18.99 -16.37 10.43
C ASP A 20 17.72 -15.53 10.65
N ASN A 21 16.86 -15.46 9.63
CA ASN A 21 15.53 -14.89 9.75
C ASN A 21 14.59 -16.00 10.23
N ARG A 22 14.73 -16.37 11.51
CA ARG A 22 13.74 -17.22 12.19
C ARG A 22 12.46 -16.42 12.40
N PHE A 23 11.61 -16.39 11.37
CA PHE A 23 10.25 -15.91 11.48
C PHE A 23 9.41 -16.94 12.24
N GLU A 24 8.52 -16.47 13.11
CA GLU A 24 7.54 -17.31 13.79
C GLU A 24 6.17 -17.14 13.13
N LEU A 25 5.45 -18.24 12.91
CA LEU A 25 4.09 -18.17 12.44
C LEU A 25 3.19 -17.62 13.55
N GLY A 26 2.38 -16.62 13.20
CA GLY A 26 1.44 -15.99 14.11
C GLY A 26 0.08 -15.79 13.46
N PHE A 27 -0.95 -15.67 14.28
CA PHE A 27 -2.30 -15.35 13.84
C PHE A 27 -2.90 -14.24 14.71
N GLU A 28 -3.86 -13.50 14.16
CA GLU A 28 -4.66 -12.52 14.90
C GLU A 28 -6.12 -12.98 14.90
N THR A 29 -6.83 -12.79 16.01
CA THR A 29 -8.28 -13.00 16.05
C THR A 29 -8.99 -12.04 16.99
N THR A 30 -10.21 -11.68 16.63
CA THR A 30 -11.21 -11.02 17.49
C THR A 30 -12.28 -11.97 17.98
N ASP A 31 -12.37 -13.17 17.39
CA ASP A 31 -13.37 -14.16 17.75
C ASP A 31 -12.90 -14.96 18.96
N GLU A 32 -13.85 -15.53 19.70
CA GLU A 32 -13.55 -16.35 20.87
C GLU A 32 -12.70 -17.57 20.49
N ILE A 33 -11.57 -17.73 21.19
CA ILE A 33 -10.66 -18.85 21.02
C ILE A 33 -11.15 -20.04 21.83
N LYS A 34 -11.37 -21.16 21.14
CA LYS A 34 -11.61 -22.46 21.79
C LYS A 34 -10.29 -23.23 21.93
N LYS A 35 -10.13 -24.00 23.01
CA LYS A 35 -8.91 -24.80 23.27
C LYS A 35 -8.59 -25.79 22.14
N GLU A 36 -9.62 -26.36 21.51
CA GLU A 36 -9.49 -27.24 20.35
C GLU A 36 -8.84 -26.54 19.14
N ASN A 37 -9.18 -25.27 18.90
CA ASN A 37 -8.58 -24.47 17.81
C ASN A 37 -7.09 -24.21 18.08
N LEU A 38 -6.72 -23.90 19.33
CA LEU A 38 -5.33 -23.67 19.70
C LEU A 38 -4.45 -24.90 19.52
N LYS A 39 -4.99 -26.09 19.79
CA LYS A 39 -4.26 -27.33 19.56
C LYS A 39 -3.94 -27.49 18.07
N CYS A 40 -4.92 -27.29 17.20
CA CYS A 40 -4.73 -27.34 15.75
C CYS A 40 -3.66 -26.33 15.27
N LEU A 41 -3.72 -25.08 15.75
CA LEU A 41 -2.75 -24.04 15.37
C LEU A 41 -1.33 -24.37 15.87
N LYS A 42 -1.22 -24.94 17.08
CA LYS A 42 0.07 -25.39 17.63
C LYS A 42 0.65 -26.55 16.82
N ASP A 43 -0.19 -27.51 16.43
CA ASP A 43 0.21 -28.64 15.58
C ASP A 43 0.65 -28.15 14.18
N ALA A 44 0.19 -26.98 13.74
CA ALA A 44 0.61 -26.27 12.53
C ALA A 44 1.79 -25.28 12.73
N ASP A 45 2.53 -25.38 13.84
CA ASP A 45 3.72 -24.56 14.20
C ASP A 45 3.46 -23.06 14.37
N TYR A 46 2.21 -22.64 14.64
CA TYR A 46 1.95 -21.28 15.11
C TYR A 46 2.47 -21.10 16.54
N LYS A 47 3.15 -19.98 16.80
CA LYS A 47 3.81 -19.66 18.08
C LYS A 47 3.34 -18.35 18.69
N VAL A 48 2.82 -17.44 17.88
CA VAL A 48 2.40 -16.10 18.29
C VAL A 48 0.90 -15.91 18.05
N VAL A 49 0.22 -15.24 18.99
CA VAL A 49 -1.17 -14.81 18.80
C VAL A 49 -1.33 -13.32 19.10
N GLY A 50 -1.95 -12.59 18.18
CA GLY A 50 -2.44 -11.24 18.39
C GLY A 50 -3.87 -11.27 18.90
N VAL A 51 -4.13 -10.66 20.06
CA VAL A 51 -5.48 -10.57 20.64
C VAL A 51 -5.82 -9.11 20.94
N ARG A 52 -6.97 -8.63 20.47
CA ARG A 52 -7.43 -7.26 20.74
C ARG A 52 -8.00 -7.17 22.14
N ILE A 53 -7.31 -6.50 23.07
CA ILE A 53 -7.74 -6.38 24.47
C ILE A 53 -8.48 -5.09 24.79
N TYR A 54 -8.46 -4.15 23.85
CA TYR A 54 -9.05 -2.83 24.00
C TYR A 54 -9.54 -2.34 22.63
N ASN A 55 -10.80 -1.95 22.56
CA ASN A 55 -11.45 -1.56 21.32
C ASN A 55 -12.24 -0.27 21.50
N ASN A 56 -11.94 0.73 20.68
CA ASN A 56 -12.67 2.00 20.64
C ASN A 56 -12.95 2.60 22.04
N GLY A 57 -11.95 2.56 22.91
CA GLY A 57 -12.03 3.23 24.22
C GLY A 57 -12.63 2.36 25.32
N GLU A 58 -12.86 1.07 25.06
CA GLU A 58 -13.47 0.13 25.99
C GLU A 58 -12.69 -1.19 26.02
N HIS A 59 -12.85 -1.96 27.11
CA HIS A 59 -12.22 -3.27 27.22
C HIS A 59 -12.92 -4.27 26.29
N ASP A 60 -12.11 -5.06 25.56
CA ASP A 60 -12.62 -6.17 24.76
C ASP A 60 -12.60 -7.43 25.63
N GLU A 61 -13.75 -7.78 26.21
CA GLU A 61 -13.88 -8.91 27.14
C GLU A 61 -13.56 -10.26 26.46
N THR A 62 -13.93 -10.41 25.18
CA THR A 62 -13.56 -11.58 24.37
C THR A 62 -12.04 -11.66 24.21
N GLY A 63 -11.39 -10.54 23.89
CA GLY A 63 -9.94 -10.47 23.78
C GLY A 63 -9.18 -10.75 25.07
N LEU A 64 -9.70 -10.28 26.22
CA LEU A 64 -9.13 -10.57 27.53
C LEU A 64 -9.21 -12.07 27.87
N LYS A 65 -10.34 -12.72 27.54
CA LYS A 65 -10.52 -14.17 27.67
C LYS A 65 -9.60 -14.95 26.72
N ASN A 66 -9.45 -14.47 25.49
CA ASN A 66 -8.53 -15.06 24.51
C ASN A 66 -7.08 -14.99 24.97
N MET A 67 -6.67 -13.87 25.55
CA MET A 67 -5.33 -13.71 26.13
C MET A 67 -5.04 -14.74 27.22
N GLU A 68 -5.98 -14.95 28.14
CA GLU A 68 -5.86 -15.97 29.18
C GLU A 68 -5.76 -17.37 28.57
N THR A 69 -6.69 -17.70 27.67
CA THR A 69 -6.77 -19.02 27.01
C THR A 69 -5.50 -19.35 26.22
N ALA A 70 -4.91 -18.38 25.53
CA ALA A 70 -3.74 -18.62 24.68
C ALA A 70 -2.39 -18.56 25.42
N SER A 71 -2.34 -17.91 26.58
CA SER A 71 -1.09 -17.71 27.35
C SER A 71 -0.43 -19.01 27.82
N GLU A 72 -1.18 -20.12 27.86
CA GLU A 72 -0.65 -21.44 28.19
C GLU A 72 0.31 -22.00 27.11
N ASN A 73 0.13 -21.61 25.84
CA ASN A 73 0.80 -22.28 24.71
C ASN A 73 1.40 -21.34 23.67
N PHE A 74 1.06 -20.05 23.70
CA PHE A 74 1.45 -19.08 22.68
C PHE A 74 2.07 -17.84 23.32
N THR A 75 2.98 -17.21 22.58
CA THR A 75 3.39 -15.84 22.86
C THR A 75 2.24 -14.91 22.50
N VAL A 76 1.61 -14.30 23.51
CA VAL A 76 0.48 -13.38 23.30
C VAL A 76 0.96 -11.95 23.08
N GLN A 77 0.47 -11.31 22.02
CA GLN A 77 0.63 -9.89 21.73
C GLN A 77 -0.71 -9.18 21.90
N ALA A 78 -0.78 -8.26 22.85
CA ALA A 78 -1.99 -7.50 23.13
C ALA A 78 -2.13 -6.32 22.15
N LEU A 79 -3.22 -6.31 21.39
CA LEU A 79 -3.55 -5.28 20.41
C LEU A 79 -4.55 -4.26 21.00
N VAL A 80 -4.34 -2.99 20.70
CA VAL A 80 -5.16 -1.87 21.17
C VAL A 80 -5.66 -1.07 19.98
N VAL A 81 -6.98 -1.02 19.80
CA VAL A 81 -7.64 -0.07 18.89
C VAL A 81 -8.03 1.16 19.70
N PRO A 82 -7.37 2.31 19.50
CA PRO A 82 -7.63 3.50 20.30
C PRO A 82 -8.98 4.13 19.93
N ASN A 83 -9.57 4.86 20.88
CA ASN A 83 -10.60 5.85 20.59
C ASN A 83 -9.98 7.23 20.65
N ILE A 84 -9.77 7.84 19.50
CA ILE A 84 -9.13 9.16 19.41
C ILE A 84 -9.96 10.27 20.08
N SER A 85 -11.27 10.09 20.29
CA SER A 85 -12.11 11.05 21.02
C SER A 85 -11.94 10.97 22.55
N LYS A 86 -11.36 9.89 23.09
CA LYS A 86 -11.02 9.78 24.52
C LYS A 86 -9.56 10.20 24.75
N ALA A 87 -9.26 10.80 25.90
CA ALA A 87 -7.88 11.18 26.22
C ALA A 87 -6.93 9.96 26.23
N ALA A 88 -5.79 10.06 25.54
CA ALA A 88 -4.83 8.97 25.40
C ALA A 88 -4.37 8.40 26.77
N ALA A 89 -4.05 9.28 27.72
CA ALA A 89 -3.58 8.89 29.05
C ALA A 89 -4.62 8.08 29.85
N VAL A 90 -5.91 8.39 29.69
CA VAL A 90 -7.01 7.67 30.33
C VAL A 90 -7.07 6.23 29.81
N GLN A 91 -7.04 6.06 28.48
CA GLN A 91 -7.09 4.75 27.84
C GLN A 91 -5.93 3.84 28.28
N VAL A 92 -4.71 4.38 28.32
CA VAL A 92 -3.53 3.63 28.80
C VAL A 92 -3.69 3.24 30.27
N THR A 93 -4.15 4.17 31.11
CA THR A 93 -4.36 3.93 32.53
C THR A 93 -5.39 2.81 32.75
N ASP A 94 -6.47 2.81 31.98
CA ASP A 94 -7.52 1.80 32.04
C ASP A 94 -7.00 0.42 31.62
N ILE A 95 -6.25 0.35 30.51
CA ILE A 95 -5.60 -0.89 30.04
C ILE A 95 -4.70 -1.48 31.14
N VAL A 96 -3.81 -0.67 31.73
CA VAL A 96 -2.89 -1.15 32.78
C VAL A 96 -3.64 -1.57 34.04
N LYS A 97 -4.64 -0.81 34.48
CA LYS A 97 -5.46 -1.16 35.65
C LYS A 97 -6.19 -2.49 35.44
N ARG A 98 -6.79 -2.70 34.26
CA ARG A 98 -7.48 -3.95 33.92
C ARG A 98 -6.53 -5.14 33.86
N GLY A 99 -5.38 -5.00 33.21
CA GLY A 99 -4.35 -6.05 33.17
C GLY A 99 -3.90 -6.48 34.57
N ARG A 100 -3.64 -5.52 35.47
CA ARG A 100 -3.28 -5.82 36.87
C ARG A 100 -4.38 -6.56 37.63
N ARG A 101 -5.65 -6.18 37.47
CA ARG A 101 -6.79 -6.86 38.11
C ARG A 101 -6.91 -8.32 37.66
N ASN A 102 -6.61 -8.59 36.39
CA ASN A 102 -6.67 -9.93 35.82
C ASN A 102 -5.38 -10.74 36.06
N LYS A 103 -4.46 -10.25 36.91
CA LYS A 103 -3.13 -10.85 37.17
C LYS A 103 -2.31 -11.10 35.90
N GLN A 104 -2.60 -10.35 34.83
CA GLN A 104 -1.89 -10.42 33.57
C GLN A 104 -0.75 -9.40 33.58
N ALA A 105 0.49 -9.89 33.52
CA ALA A 105 1.67 -9.04 33.40
C ALA A 105 1.78 -8.49 31.97
N LEU A 106 0.97 -7.47 31.65
CA LEU A 106 1.10 -6.72 30.39
C LEU A 106 2.43 -5.97 30.40
N GLN A 107 3.43 -6.53 29.73
CA GLN A 107 4.74 -5.88 29.55
C GLN A 107 4.80 -5.06 28.26
N LYS A 108 3.98 -5.41 27.28
CA LYS A 108 3.96 -4.80 25.95
C LYS A 108 2.54 -4.82 25.37
N ILE A 109 2.19 -3.76 24.66
CA ILE A 109 1.00 -3.67 23.81
C ILE A 109 1.40 -3.17 22.42
N PHE A 110 0.58 -3.49 21.42
CA PHE A 110 0.65 -2.94 20.08
C PHE A 110 -0.51 -1.97 19.85
N LEU A 111 -0.19 -0.69 19.71
CA LEU A 111 -1.17 0.32 19.32
C LEU A 111 -1.45 0.19 17.82
N LYS A 112 -2.71 -0.05 17.44
CA LYS A 112 -3.13 -0.06 16.04
C LYS A 112 -3.15 1.36 15.50
N ILE A 113 -2.23 1.66 14.60
CA ILE A 113 -2.16 2.88 13.79
C ILE A 113 -2.53 2.47 12.37
N THR A 114 -3.81 2.18 12.19
CA THR A 114 -4.39 1.65 10.95
C THR A 114 -5.73 2.31 10.67
N ASP A 115 -6.26 2.08 9.46
CA ASP A 115 -7.54 2.61 9.00
C ASP A 115 -7.59 4.14 9.15
N PRO A 116 -7.01 4.90 8.19
CA PRO A 116 -6.91 6.36 8.31
C PRO A 116 -8.25 7.08 8.51
N LEU A 117 -9.38 6.49 8.13
CA LEU A 117 -10.70 7.07 8.39
C LEU A 117 -11.06 7.09 9.89
N CYS A 118 -10.47 6.20 10.69
CA CYS A 118 -10.63 6.18 12.14
C CYS A 118 -9.78 7.24 12.86
N TRP A 119 -8.90 7.96 12.16
CA TRP A 119 -8.02 8.99 12.70
C TRP A 119 -8.46 10.41 12.33
N TRP A 120 -7.91 11.43 12.97
CA TRP A 120 -8.15 12.81 12.52
C TRP A 120 -7.43 13.07 11.20
N GLN A 121 -7.96 13.97 10.39
CA GLN A 121 -7.30 14.42 9.16
C GLN A 121 -6.02 15.22 9.48
N GLU A 122 -5.97 15.87 10.64
CA GLU A 122 -4.82 16.63 11.12
C GLU A 122 -3.73 15.70 11.68
N GLN A 123 -2.69 15.45 10.89
CA GLN A 123 -1.58 14.55 11.24
C GLN A 123 -0.88 14.97 12.55
N GLU A 124 -0.66 16.27 12.77
CA GLU A 124 -0.03 16.77 13.99
C GLU A 124 -0.85 16.44 15.26
N ARG A 125 -2.18 16.45 15.15
CA ARG A 125 -3.07 16.06 16.24
C ARG A 125 -2.98 14.57 16.53
N ASN A 126 -2.93 13.72 15.49
CA ASN A 126 -2.69 12.29 15.64
C ASN A 126 -1.34 12.02 16.32
N VAL A 127 -0.28 12.70 15.88
CA VAL A 127 1.07 12.60 16.43
C VAL A 127 1.09 12.99 17.91
N ALA A 128 0.41 14.07 18.29
CA ALA A 128 0.29 14.49 19.68
C ALA A 128 -0.41 13.44 20.55
N PHE A 129 -1.51 12.86 20.06
CA PHE A 129 -2.23 11.77 20.74
C PHE A 129 -1.35 10.53 20.93
N ILE A 130 -0.69 10.06 19.87
CA ILE A 130 0.19 8.88 19.91
C ILE A 130 1.36 9.11 20.87
N ASN A 131 1.98 10.29 20.83
CA ASN A 131 3.08 10.64 21.74
C ASN A 131 2.62 10.63 23.20
N LEU A 132 1.45 11.19 23.50
CA LEU A 132 0.89 11.15 24.85
C LEU A 132 0.59 9.70 25.29
N PHE A 133 0.01 8.89 24.41
CA PHE A 133 -0.23 7.46 24.64
C PHE A 133 1.06 6.73 25.01
N VAL A 134 2.11 6.88 24.19
CA VAL A 134 3.42 6.23 24.41
C VAL A 134 4.07 6.71 25.71
N LYS A 135 4.08 8.02 25.98
CA LYS A 135 4.67 8.58 27.22
C LYS A 135 3.96 8.10 28.47
N THR A 136 2.63 8.03 28.46
CA THR A 136 1.85 7.49 29.59
C THR A 136 2.11 6.00 29.78
N ALA A 137 2.24 5.22 28.70
CA ALA A 137 2.55 3.80 28.82
C ALA A 137 3.94 3.59 29.43
N GLN A 138 4.94 4.35 28.97
CA GLN A 138 6.30 4.31 29.49
C GLN A 138 6.37 4.67 30.99
N SER A 139 5.64 5.71 31.44
CA SER A 139 5.61 6.08 32.86
C SER A 139 4.99 4.99 33.74
N LEU A 140 4.12 4.16 33.17
CA LEU A 140 3.51 2.98 33.80
C LEU A 140 4.29 1.69 33.58
N LYS A 141 5.51 1.77 33.03
CA LYS A 141 6.41 0.63 32.69
C LYS A 141 5.82 -0.35 31.67
N LEU A 142 4.93 0.13 30.80
CA LEU A 142 4.37 -0.64 29.68
C LEU A 142 5.09 -0.25 28.38
N LYS A 143 5.61 -1.23 27.64
CA LYS A 143 6.18 -1.00 26.30
C LYS A 143 5.08 -0.87 25.25
N VAL A 144 5.32 -0.02 24.25
CA VAL A 144 4.39 0.17 23.12
C VAL A 144 5.13 -0.13 21.82
N GLY A 145 4.65 -1.14 21.10
CA GLY A 145 4.93 -1.33 19.68
C GLY A 145 3.79 -0.74 18.84
N PHE A 146 4.02 -0.59 17.54
CA PHE A 146 3.00 -0.13 16.60
C PHE A 146 2.57 -1.24 15.67
N TYR A 147 1.26 -1.41 15.52
CA TYR A 147 0.68 -2.24 14.48
C TYR A 147 0.25 -1.33 13.35
N THR A 148 0.94 -1.38 12.21
CA THR A 148 0.74 -0.44 11.10
C THR A 148 1.34 -1.00 9.80
N ASN A 149 1.17 -0.26 8.70
CA ASN A 149 1.93 -0.47 7.48
C ASN A 149 2.54 0.88 7.06
N TRP A 150 3.37 0.90 6.01
CA TRP A 150 3.99 2.15 5.57
C TRP A 150 2.96 3.23 5.21
N TYR A 151 1.90 2.82 4.53
CA TYR A 151 0.88 3.73 4.01
C TYR A 151 0.06 4.37 5.13
N ASP A 152 -0.49 3.55 6.04
CA ASP A 152 -1.27 4.02 7.19
C ASP A 152 -0.43 4.92 8.08
N TYR A 153 0.81 4.52 8.36
CA TYR A 153 1.70 5.34 9.17
C TYR A 153 1.97 6.70 8.50
N LYS A 154 2.22 6.73 7.18
CA LYS A 154 2.39 7.98 6.42
C LYS A 154 1.15 8.84 6.47
N VAL A 155 -0.03 8.28 6.18
CA VAL A 155 -1.29 9.03 6.09
C VAL A 155 -1.69 9.56 7.47
N ILE A 156 -1.59 8.74 8.51
CA ILE A 156 -2.03 9.10 9.87
C ILE A 156 -1.02 10.05 10.55
N THR A 157 0.27 9.86 10.35
CA THR A 157 1.32 10.56 11.14
C THR A 157 2.19 11.51 10.33
N GLY A 158 2.08 11.55 9.01
CA GLY A 158 3.03 12.28 8.16
C GLY A 158 4.43 11.68 8.16
N ASN A 159 4.58 10.38 8.45
CA ASN A 159 5.86 9.71 8.71
C ASN A 159 6.64 10.35 9.87
N SER A 160 5.94 10.74 10.94
CA SER A 160 6.58 11.38 12.09
C SER A 160 7.66 10.50 12.71
N ALA A 161 8.82 11.09 13.01
CA ALA A 161 9.91 10.47 13.77
C ALA A 161 9.86 10.84 15.26
N ARG A 162 8.81 11.51 15.73
CA ARG A 162 8.71 12.05 17.10
C ARG A 162 8.50 10.99 18.18
N PHE A 163 8.20 9.76 17.78
CA PHE A 163 8.09 8.60 18.66
C PHE A 163 9.13 7.57 18.24
N SER A 164 9.75 6.91 19.22
CA SER A 164 10.66 5.79 19.01
C SER A 164 9.95 4.52 19.49
N PRO A 165 9.02 3.94 18.70
CA PRO A 165 8.53 2.61 19.01
C PRO A 165 9.72 1.66 18.94
N THR A 166 9.86 0.79 19.94
CA THR A 166 10.94 -0.21 19.93
C THR A 166 10.67 -1.32 18.92
N GLU A 167 9.42 -1.47 18.47
CA GLU A 167 8.97 -2.56 17.62
C GLU A 167 7.81 -2.14 16.72
N VAL A 168 7.79 -2.70 15.51
CA VAL A 168 6.70 -2.54 14.54
C VAL A 168 6.18 -3.92 14.16
N TRP A 169 4.88 -4.14 14.35
CA TRP A 169 4.15 -5.18 13.66
C TRP A 169 3.70 -4.62 12.32
N TYR A 170 4.47 -4.92 11.27
CA TYR A 170 4.18 -4.49 9.92
C TYR A 170 3.23 -5.47 9.23
N TRP A 171 2.17 -4.96 8.62
CA TRP A 171 1.21 -5.78 7.87
C TRP A 171 1.14 -5.37 6.40
N LYS A 172 0.92 -6.34 5.51
CA LYS A 172 0.66 -6.13 4.09
C LYS A 172 -0.29 -7.21 3.58
N THR A 173 -1.42 -6.82 3.00
CA THR A 173 -2.41 -7.74 2.41
C THR A 173 -2.85 -7.22 1.05
N LEU A 174 -3.11 -8.14 0.11
CA LEU A 174 -3.54 -7.80 -1.27
C LEU A 174 -5.06 -7.94 -1.48
N GLY A 175 -5.81 -8.30 -0.43
CA GLY A 175 -7.22 -8.66 -0.53
C GLY A 175 -7.82 -9.08 0.81
N VAL A 176 -9.02 -9.67 0.75
CA VAL A 176 -9.68 -10.40 1.85
C VAL A 176 -9.78 -11.87 1.48
N GLY A 177 -9.76 -12.76 2.48
CA GLY A 177 -9.99 -14.19 2.30
C GLY A 177 -8.74 -14.96 1.86
N ASP A 178 -8.92 -16.22 1.49
CA ASP A 178 -7.80 -17.10 1.12
C ASP A 178 -7.00 -16.60 -0.09
N ASP A 179 -7.65 -15.87 -0.99
CA ASP A 179 -7.04 -15.27 -2.18
C ASP A 179 -6.13 -14.06 -1.85
N ALA A 180 -6.23 -13.52 -0.63
CA ALA A 180 -5.40 -12.42 -0.14
C ALA A 180 -3.97 -12.83 0.21
N LYS A 181 -3.68 -14.14 0.23
CA LYS A 181 -2.32 -14.67 0.43
C LYS A 181 -1.47 -14.22 -0.76
N GLY A 182 -0.69 -13.16 -0.56
CA GLY A 182 0.34 -12.78 -1.53
C GLY A 182 1.31 -13.94 -1.74
N LEU A 183 1.98 -13.97 -2.90
CA LEU A 183 3.06 -14.93 -3.20
C LEU A 183 4.25 -14.83 -2.22
N SER A 184 4.19 -13.93 -1.25
CA SER A 184 5.08 -13.80 -0.10
C SER A 184 4.32 -13.28 1.14
N ALA A 185 3.21 -13.93 1.53
CA ALA A 185 2.52 -13.64 2.78
C ALA A 185 3.38 -14.01 4.02
N HIS A 186 4.46 -13.27 4.22
CA HIS A 186 5.13 -13.10 5.50
C HIS A 186 4.63 -11.77 6.05
N SER A 187 3.78 -11.82 7.08
CA SER A 187 3.66 -10.69 8.00
C SER A 187 5.05 -10.45 8.58
N THR A 188 5.79 -9.53 7.96
CA THR A 188 7.22 -9.38 8.18
C THR A 188 7.41 -8.49 9.38
N ILE A 189 7.95 -9.01 10.48
CA ILE A 189 8.47 -8.18 11.57
C ILE A 189 9.85 -7.68 11.12
N THR A 190 9.92 -6.45 10.60
CA THR A 190 11.19 -5.86 10.18
C THR A 190 11.84 -5.08 11.32
N TYR A 191 13.02 -5.52 11.75
CA TYR A 191 13.98 -4.67 12.44
C TYR A 191 15.02 -4.20 11.41
N LYS A 192 15.09 -2.90 11.11
CA LYS A 192 16.32 -2.27 10.60
C LYS A 192 16.25 -0.75 10.66
N THR A 193 17.24 -0.17 11.34
CA THR A 193 17.70 1.20 11.13
C THR A 193 18.49 1.28 9.81
N PRO A 194 18.53 2.45 9.12
CA PRO A 194 19.07 2.53 7.78
C PRO A 194 20.60 2.60 7.79
N SER A 195 21.26 1.67 7.09
CA SER A 195 22.63 1.88 6.61
C SER A 195 22.79 1.37 5.17
N ILE A 196 23.58 2.17 4.46
CA ILE A 196 23.85 2.21 3.02
C ILE A 196 24.34 0.87 2.48
N ILE A 197 23.72 0.34 1.42
CA ILE A 197 24.26 -0.79 0.66
C ILE A 197 24.60 -0.34 -0.77
N LYS A 198 25.87 -0.53 -1.12
CA LYS A 198 26.46 -0.30 -2.45
C LYS A 198 26.02 -1.39 -3.42
N ARG A 199 25.57 -0.98 -4.62
CA ARG A 199 25.30 -1.84 -5.78
C ARG A 199 26.56 -2.58 -6.23
N TRP A 200 26.42 -3.88 -6.52
CA TRP A 200 27.37 -4.67 -7.30
C TRP A 200 26.70 -5.12 -8.61
N ASN A 201 27.32 -4.77 -9.73
CA ASN A 201 26.97 -5.30 -11.05
C ASN A 201 27.68 -6.64 -11.25
N VAL A 202 26.94 -7.69 -11.57
CA VAL A 202 27.53 -8.95 -12.08
C VAL A 202 27.30 -8.99 -13.59
N VAL A 203 28.40 -8.91 -14.32
CA VAL A 203 28.48 -9.15 -15.77
C VAL A 203 28.67 -10.65 -15.97
N LEU A 204 27.71 -11.32 -16.61
CA LEU A 204 27.87 -12.70 -17.05
C LEU A 204 28.56 -12.73 -18.42
N HIS A 205 29.78 -13.27 -18.47
CA HIS A 205 30.48 -13.62 -19.70
C HIS A 205 29.99 -15.00 -20.19
N ALA A 206 29.46 -15.03 -21.40
CA ALA A 206 29.18 -16.27 -22.12
C ALA A 206 30.44 -16.74 -22.87
N SER A 207 30.82 -18.01 -22.70
CA SER A 207 31.76 -18.68 -23.60
C SER A 207 31.18 -20.00 -24.13
N LYS A 208 31.53 -20.24 -25.39
CA LYS A 208 31.03 -21.23 -26.36
C LYS A 208 31.40 -22.69 -26.02
N MET A 209 30.50 -23.61 -26.42
CA MET A 209 30.69 -24.92 -27.08
C MET A 209 29.46 -25.79 -26.71
N TRP A 210 28.75 -26.51 -27.58
CA TRP A 210 29.16 -27.37 -28.68
C TRP A 210 28.00 -27.56 -29.66
N LYS A 211 28.35 -27.87 -30.91
CA LYS A 211 27.51 -28.08 -32.08
C LYS A 211 26.65 -29.36 -32.01
N SER A 212 25.46 -29.24 -32.61
CA SER A 212 24.65 -30.28 -33.27
C SER A 212 24.01 -31.35 -32.38
N VAL A 213 22.68 -31.41 -32.35
CA VAL A 213 21.85 -32.52 -32.87
C VAL A 213 20.35 -32.11 -32.72
N LEU A 214 19.53 -32.56 -33.69
CA LEU A 214 18.06 -32.68 -33.68
C LEU A 214 17.22 -31.45 -34.07
N PHE A 215 16.93 -31.42 -35.38
CA PHE A 215 15.68 -30.95 -35.96
C PHE A 215 14.49 -31.55 -35.19
N ILE A 216 13.84 -30.72 -34.36
CA ILE A 216 12.45 -30.93 -33.96
C ILE A 216 11.68 -29.83 -34.69
N ILE A 217 10.77 -30.24 -35.57
CA ILE A 217 9.71 -29.39 -36.10
C ILE A 217 8.80 -29.09 -34.91
N ALA A 218 9.17 -28.08 -34.12
CA ALA A 218 8.30 -27.50 -33.12
C ALA A 218 7.33 -26.60 -33.89
N PHE A 219 6.06 -26.97 -33.88
CA PHE A 219 4.98 -26.00 -33.99
C PHE A 219 5.24 -24.96 -32.90
N GLY A 220 5.95 -23.89 -33.26
CA GLY A 220 6.19 -22.77 -32.40
C GLY A 220 4.86 -22.11 -32.14
N VAL A 221 4.22 -22.49 -31.04
CA VAL A 221 3.35 -21.55 -30.33
C VAL A 221 4.29 -20.44 -29.92
N PHE A 222 4.43 -19.43 -30.79
CA PHE A 222 4.95 -18.14 -30.39
C PHE A 222 3.98 -17.62 -29.33
N VAL A 223 4.27 -17.92 -28.07
CA VAL A 223 3.72 -17.16 -26.96
C VAL A 223 4.37 -15.80 -27.09
N PHE A 224 3.72 -14.91 -27.84
CA PHE A 224 4.05 -13.49 -27.79
C PHE A 224 3.75 -13.07 -26.35
N ALA A 225 4.81 -12.85 -25.56
CA ALA A 225 4.66 -12.13 -24.31
C ALA A 225 4.18 -10.73 -24.70
N GLU A 226 2.92 -10.42 -24.40
CA GLU A 226 2.36 -9.08 -24.56
C GLU A 226 3.21 -8.10 -23.74
N GLU A 227 3.92 -7.20 -24.43
CA GLU A 227 4.83 -6.25 -23.78
C GLU A 227 4.00 -5.10 -23.17
N LEU A 228 4.15 -4.91 -21.85
CA LEU A 228 3.49 -3.84 -21.12
C LEU A 228 4.06 -2.48 -21.53
N THR A 229 3.19 -1.48 -21.69
CA THR A 229 3.61 -0.14 -22.08
C THR A 229 3.88 0.72 -20.86
N GLU A 230 5.10 1.22 -20.72
CA GLU A 230 5.48 2.13 -19.64
C GLU A 230 4.83 3.52 -19.81
N SER A 231 4.47 4.12 -18.69
CA SER A 231 3.79 5.41 -18.62
C SER A 231 4.14 6.14 -17.33
N ILE A 232 3.91 7.45 -17.31
CA ILE A 232 4.02 8.27 -16.11
C ILE A 232 2.75 9.09 -15.85
N ASP A 233 2.54 9.46 -14.60
CA ASP A 233 1.72 10.59 -14.22
C ASP A 233 2.51 11.56 -13.35
N THR A 234 2.18 12.84 -13.44
CA THR A 234 2.83 13.90 -12.68
C THR A 234 1.89 15.07 -12.48
N VAL A 235 2.10 15.78 -11.37
CA VAL A 235 1.48 17.07 -11.07
C VAL A 235 2.46 18.24 -11.25
N ASP A 236 3.73 17.96 -11.52
CA ASP A 236 4.73 18.98 -11.84
C ASP A 236 4.48 19.50 -13.27
N GLU A 237 4.82 20.76 -13.54
CA GLU A 237 4.72 21.32 -14.88
C GLU A 237 5.72 20.65 -15.84
N ILE A 238 5.21 20.08 -16.93
CA ILE A 238 6.00 19.49 -18.01
C ILE A 238 6.56 20.62 -18.87
N THR A 239 7.71 21.15 -18.44
CA THR A 239 8.49 22.11 -19.23
C THR A 239 8.94 21.52 -20.57
N GLU A 240 9.39 22.37 -21.49
CA GLU A 240 9.90 21.92 -22.79
C GLU A 240 11.10 20.98 -22.65
N LYS A 241 11.97 21.27 -21.68
CA LYS A 241 13.12 20.41 -21.36
C LYS A 241 12.67 19.04 -20.85
N ALA A 242 11.69 19.02 -19.93
CA ALA A 242 11.15 17.78 -19.39
C ALA A 242 10.47 16.95 -20.51
N TYR A 243 9.63 17.58 -21.33
CA TYR A 243 8.98 16.94 -22.46
C TYR A 243 9.97 16.30 -23.45
N ARG A 244 11.03 17.01 -23.84
CA ARG A 244 12.08 16.45 -24.72
C ARG A 244 12.79 15.26 -24.10
N CYS A 245 13.05 15.31 -22.79
CA CYS A 245 13.61 14.18 -22.06
C CYS A 245 12.66 12.98 -22.06
N LEU A 246 11.37 13.19 -21.76
CA LEU A 246 10.37 12.12 -21.81
C LEU A 246 10.28 11.49 -23.20
N LYS A 247 10.29 12.32 -24.25
CA LYS A 247 10.28 11.85 -25.65
C LYS A 247 11.54 11.07 -26.06
N SER A 248 12.69 11.35 -25.43
CA SER A 248 13.94 10.61 -25.69
C SER A 248 13.95 9.21 -25.06
N THR A 249 12.87 8.84 -24.36
CA THR A 249 12.67 7.55 -23.71
C THR A 249 11.55 6.80 -24.43
N ASN A 250 11.39 5.49 -24.20
CA ASN A 250 10.30 4.68 -24.77
C ASN A 250 8.94 4.92 -24.08
N LEU A 251 8.71 6.10 -23.49
CA LEU A 251 7.42 6.45 -22.90
C LEU A 251 6.47 6.91 -24.00
N GLU A 252 5.40 6.14 -24.22
CA GLU A 252 4.38 6.47 -25.21
C GLU A 252 3.12 7.08 -24.59
N HIS A 253 2.96 6.94 -23.27
CA HIS A 253 1.75 7.31 -22.54
C HIS A 253 2.04 8.23 -21.36
N VAL A 254 1.24 9.29 -21.21
CA VAL A 254 1.23 10.17 -20.03
C VAL A 254 -0.19 10.31 -19.51
N THR A 255 -0.34 10.31 -18.19
CA THR A 255 -1.62 10.58 -17.55
C THR A 255 -1.54 11.89 -16.78
N VAL A 256 -2.47 12.81 -17.02
CA VAL A 256 -2.42 14.19 -16.48
C VAL A 256 -3.60 14.47 -15.55
N ARG A 257 -3.35 15.14 -14.42
CA ARG A 257 -4.42 15.59 -13.54
C ARG A 257 -5.09 16.80 -14.16
N VAL A 258 -6.42 16.86 -14.24
CA VAL A 258 -7.13 18.02 -14.81
C VAL A 258 -8.08 18.70 -13.83
N TYR A 259 -8.33 18.07 -12.68
CA TYR A 259 -9.20 18.62 -11.64
C TYR A 259 -8.74 18.11 -10.27
N ALA A 260 -8.71 18.99 -9.28
CA ALA A 260 -8.34 18.65 -7.92
C ALA A 260 -8.95 19.63 -6.91
N ASN A 261 -9.30 19.15 -5.72
CA ASN A 261 -9.74 19.99 -4.60
C ASN A 261 -10.90 20.95 -4.97
N GLY A 262 -11.86 20.47 -5.76
CA GLY A 262 -13.04 21.25 -6.14
C GLY A 262 -12.79 22.33 -7.21
N THR A 263 -11.66 22.28 -7.91
CA THR A 263 -11.34 23.23 -8.99
C THR A 263 -10.51 22.61 -10.12
N SER A 264 -10.47 23.28 -11.28
CA SER A 264 -9.61 22.94 -12.40
C SER A 264 -8.12 23.01 -12.03
N ASP A 265 -7.33 22.06 -12.53
CA ASP A 265 -5.87 22.06 -12.36
C ASP A 265 -5.19 22.75 -13.54
N GLU A 266 -4.87 24.04 -13.41
CA GLU A 266 -4.26 24.86 -14.47
C GLU A 266 -2.89 24.32 -14.93
N VAL A 267 -2.08 23.74 -14.01
CA VAL A 267 -0.81 23.09 -14.39
C VAL A 267 -1.12 21.81 -15.17
N GLY A 268 -2.13 21.08 -14.73
CA GLY A 268 -2.73 19.95 -15.42
C GLY A 268 -3.11 20.22 -16.87
N TYR A 269 -3.83 21.31 -17.12
CA TYR A 269 -4.22 21.71 -18.48
C TYR A 269 -3.03 22.15 -19.34
N LYS A 270 -2.05 22.87 -18.78
CA LYS A 270 -0.79 23.15 -19.48
C LYS A 270 -0.05 21.88 -19.86
N ASN A 271 -0.03 20.89 -18.97
CA ASN A 271 0.57 19.59 -19.23
C ASN A 271 -0.17 18.86 -20.35
N LEU A 272 -1.50 18.85 -20.30
CA LEU A 272 -2.37 18.28 -21.33
C LEU A 272 -2.04 18.87 -22.70
N GLU A 273 -2.04 20.19 -22.86
CA GLU A 273 -1.70 20.86 -24.13
C GLU A 273 -0.27 20.56 -24.61
N ARG A 274 0.67 20.36 -23.68
CA ARG A 274 2.05 19.99 -24.00
C ARG A 274 2.15 18.61 -24.63
N VAL A 275 1.37 17.64 -24.15
CA VAL A 275 1.47 16.25 -24.62
C VAL A 275 0.42 15.86 -25.66
N LEU A 276 -0.68 16.62 -25.77
CA LEU A 276 -1.77 16.34 -26.70
C LEU A 276 -1.28 16.38 -28.17
N GLY A 277 -1.66 15.35 -28.93
CA GLY A 277 -1.23 15.16 -30.33
C GLY A 277 0.23 14.72 -30.49
N ARG A 278 0.94 14.46 -29.38
CA ARG A 278 2.36 14.09 -29.39
C ARG A 278 2.64 12.78 -28.64
N MET A 279 1.82 12.45 -27.65
CA MET A 279 1.82 11.21 -26.88
C MET A 279 0.39 10.72 -26.69
N SER A 280 0.20 9.46 -26.30
CA SER A 280 -1.10 8.98 -25.83
C SER A 280 -1.40 9.58 -24.46
N VAL A 281 -2.55 10.22 -24.30
CA VAL A 281 -2.90 10.95 -23.07
C VAL A 281 -4.18 10.40 -22.43
N ASN A 282 -4.08 10.08 -21.15
CA ASN A 282 -5.23 9.89 -20.26
C ASN A 282 -5.34 11.10 -19.32
N VAL A 283 -6.52 11.33 -18.76
CA VAL A 283 -6.72 12.36 -17.73
C VAL A 283 -7.26 11.74 -16.46
N TYR A 284 -6.93 12.32 -15.32
CA TYR A 284 -7.49 11.92 -14.04
C TYR A 284 -7.91 13.10 -13.19
N VAL A 285 -8.77 12.84 -12.22
CA VAL A 285 -9.29 13.81 -11.28
C VAL A 285 -9.09 13.35 -9.86
N VAL A 286 -8.73 14.29 -8.99
CA VAL A 286 -8.80 14.12 -7.55
C VAL A 286 -10.12 14.75 -7.11
N PRO A 287 -11.19 13.97 -6.90
CA PRO A 287 -12.47 14.53 -6.52
C PRO A 287 -12.37 15.22 -5.16
N SER A 288 -13.27 16.17 -4.92
CA SER A 288 -13.57 16.71 -3.59
C SER A 288 -14.82 16.03 -3.05
N PRO A 289 -14.71 15.02 -2.17
CA PRO A 289 -15.86 14.19 -1.77
C PRO A 289 -16.95 14.92 -0.97
N PHE A 290 -16.65 16.13 -0.49
CA PHE A 290 -17.55 16.96 0.31
C PHE A 290 -18.32 18.00 -0.52
N ASP A 291 -17.95 18.17 -1.80
CA ASP A 291 -18.64 19.05 -2.74
C ASP A 291 -19.66 18.26 -3.59
N ASP A 292 -20.50 18.96 -4.35
CA ASP A 292 -21.43 18.28 -5.25
C ASP A 292 -20.68 17.58 -6.40
N PRO A 293 -20.88 16.26 -6.61
CA PRO A 293 -20.16 15.52 -7.65
C PRO A 293 -20.57 15.91 -9.08
N VAL A 294 -21.81 16.34 -9.30
CA VAL A 294 -22.31 16.71 -10.64
C VAL A 294 -21.67 18.01 -11.08
N ARG A 295 -21.65 19.02 -10.20
CA ARG A 295 -20.98 20.30 -10.43
C ARG A 295 -19.49 20.11 -10.76
N GLN A 296 -18.78 19.25 -10.04
CA GLN A 296 -17.36 18.99 -10.31
C GLN A 296 -17.15 18.44 -11.73
N VAL A 297 -18.04 17.57 -12.20
CA VAL A 297 -18.01 17.07 -13.58
C VAL A 297 -18.31 18.18 -14.58
N GLU A 298 -19.34 19.00 -14.34
CA GLU A 298 -19.70 20.12 -15.23
C GLU A 298 -18.57 21.12 -15.38
N ASP A 299 -17.95 21.53 -14.27
CA ASP A 299 -16.81 22.45 -14.24
C ASP A 299 -15.64 21.87 -15.06
N MET A 300 -15.29 20.59 -14.82
CA MET A 300 -14.23 19.89 -15.55
C MET A 300 -14.56 19.74 -17.05
N VAL A 301 -15.79 19.36 -17.42
CA VAL A 301 -16.22 19.19 -18.82
C VAL A 301 -16.13 20.51 -19.57
N ASN A 302 -16.60 21.60 -18.97
CA ASN A 302 -16.55 22.92 -19.60
C ASN A 302 -15.11 23.38 -19.82
N HIS A 303 -14.23 23.10 -18.87
CA HIS A 303 -12.82 23.48 -18.96
C HIS A 303 -12.01 22.56 -19.89
N THR A 304 -12.27 21.26 -19.93
CA THR A 304 -11.60 20.33 -20.88
C THR A 304 -11.97 20.62 -22.34
N LYS A 305 -13.22 21.03 -22.61
CA LYS A 305 -13.66 21.41 -23.96
C LYS A 305 -12.86 22.57 -24.55
N SER A 306 -12.48 23.57 -23.75
CA SER A 306 -11.64 24.67 -24.23
C SER A 306 -10.20 24.24 -24.54
N HIS A 307 -9.76 23.09 -24.02
CA HIS A 307 -8.40 22.55 -24.17
C HIS A 307 -8.30 21.37 -25.14
N LYS A 308 -9.29 21.20 -26.03
CA LYS A 308 -9.29 20.25 -27.17
C LYS A 308 -9.13 18.76 -26.82
N TRP A 309 -9.33 18.38 -25.55
CA TRP A 309 -9.35 16.97 -25.18
C TRP A 309 -10.73 16.36 -25.52
N VAL A 310 -10.73 15.46 -26.50
CA VAL A 310 -11.94 14.79 -27.00
C VAL A 310 -11.70 13.27 -27.01
N ASN A 311 -12.71 12.50 -26.56
CA ASN A 311 -12.75 11.03 -26.62
C ASN A 311 -11.73 10.24 -25.76
N GLY A 312 -11.23 10.81 -24.66
CA GLY A 312 -10.36 10.08 -23.72
C GLY A 312 -11.10 9.37 -22.59
N THR A 313 -10.35 8.57 -21.82
CA THR A 313 -10.81 7.99 -20.55
C THR A 313 -10.47 8.93 -19.40
N LEU A 314 -11.47 9.22 -18.56
CA LEU A 314 -11.34 9.93 -17.30
C LEU A 314 -11.15 8.92 -16.16
N TYR A 315 -10.06 9.03 -15.43
CA TYR A 315 -9.85 8.27 -14.20
C TYR A 315 -10.31 9.07 -12.99
N ILE A 316 -11.23 8.51 -12.21
CA ILE A 316 -11.59 9.05 -10.88
C ILE A 316 -10.59 8.45 -9.87
N GLN A 317 -9.80 9.31 -9.21
CA GLN A 317 -8.87 8.87 -8.18
C GLN A 317 -9.60 8.62 -6.86
N ILE A 318 -9.67 7.34 -6.46
CA ILE A 318 -10.26 6.87 -5.21
C ILE A 318 -9.12 6.35 -4.33
N THR A 319 -8.33 7.29 -3.81
CA THR A 319 -7.16 7.02 -2.97
C THR A 319 -7.12 8.00 -1.82
N ASP A 320 -6.13 7.84 -0.93
CA ASP A 320 -5.90 8.75 0.20
C ASP A 320 -7.14 8.87 1.09
N PRO A 321 -7.45 7.81 1.87
CA PRO A 321 -8.68 7.75 2.67
C PRO A 321 -8.88 8.97 3.58
N SER A 322 -7.81 9.64 4.00
CA SER A 322 -7.90 10.86 4.82
C SER A 322 -8.71 11.98 4.17
N LYS A 323 -8.84 12.00 2.84
CA LYS A 323 -9.61 13.00 2.07
C LYS A 323 -11.09 12.68 1.91
N TRP A 324 -11.55 11.53 2.39
CA TRP A 324 -12.91 11.05 2.19
C TRP A 324 -13.75 11.17 3.46
N SER A 325 -15.08 11.08 3.32
CA SER A 325 -15.98 10.99 4.47
C SER A 325 -15.68 9.71 5.25
N ARG A 326 -15.91 9.74 6.57
CA ARG A 326 -15.89 8.52 7.39
C ARG A 326 -17.08 7.61 7.08
N ASN A 327 -18.13 8.16 6.47
CA ASN A 327 -19.28 7.39 6.02
C ASN A 327 -18.98 6.75 4.65
N LYS A 328 -18.73 5.44 4.69
CA LYS A 328 -18.37 4.65 3.50
C LYS A 328 -19.50 4.55 2.47
N GLU A 329 -20.75 4.59 2.93
CA GLU A 329 -21.93 4.57 2.07
C GLU A 329 -22.06 5.89 1.29
N GLU A 330 -21.91 7.03 1.96
CA GLU A 330 -21.86 8.35 1.31
C GLU A 330 -20.75 8.43 0.25
N ASN A 331 -19.55 7.92 0.56
CA ASN A 331 -18.45 7.87 -0.41
C ASN A 331 -18.83 7.06 -1.67
N GLY A 332 -19.46 5.90 -1.48
CA GLY A 332 -19.96 5.08 -2.58
C GLY A 332 -20.98 5.82 -3.46
N HIS A 333 -21.93 6.52 -2.84
CA HIS A 333 -22.93 7.33 -3.55
C HIS A 333 -22.33 8.53 -4.26
N PHE A 334 -21.35 9.21 -3.65
CA PHE A 334 -20.61 10.29 -4.29
C PHE A 334 -19.94 9.81 -5.58
N ILE A 335 -19.18 8.70 -5.50
CA ILE A 335 -18.45 8.15 -6.65
C ILE A 335 -19.42 7.72 -7.75
N LYS A 336 -20.53 7.09 -7.38
CA LYS A 336 -21.59 6.69 -8.32
C LYS A 336 -22.13 7.90 -9.08
N ARG A 337 -22.58 8.94 -8.35
CA ARG A 337 -23.14 10.17 -8.96
C ARG A 337 -22.12 10.89 -9.84
N PHE A 338 -20.85 10.95 -9.42
CA PHE A 338 -19.77 11.53 -10.23
C PHE A 338 -19.61 10.77 -11.56
N ALA A 339 -19.52 9.43 -11.49
CA ALA A 339 -19.36 8.59 -12.68
C ALA A 339 -20.56 8.70 -13.63
N GLU A 340 -21.80 8.67 -13.10
CA GLU A 340 -23.02 8.81 -13.90
C GLU A 340 -23.12 10.19 -14.58
N ALA A 341 -22.72 11.27 -13.89
CA ALA A 341 -22.66 12.61 -14.48
C ALA A 341 -21.63 12.69 -15.62
N ALA A 342 -20.45 12.08 -15.45
CA ALA A 342 -19.42 12.03 -16.50
C ALA A 342 -19.89 11.21 -17.71
N GLN A 343 -20.51 10.06 -17.48
CA GLN A 343 -21.08 9.22 -18.54
C GLN A 343 -22.22 9.93 -19.29
N SER A 344 -23.06 10.70 -18.59
CA SER A 344 -24.11 11.52 -19.20
C SER A 344 -23.56 12.62 -20.11
N ASN A 345 -22.30 13.01 -19.91
CA ASN A 345 -21.54 13.91 -20.77
C ASN A 345 -20.70 13.16 -21.83
N ALA A 346 -21.01 11.89 -22.11
CA ALA A 346 -20.31 11.01 -23.05
C ALA A 346 -18.82 10.78 -22.74
N ILE A 347 -18.40 10.95 -21.49
CA ILE A 347 -17.03 10.67 -21.04
C ILE A 347 -16.94 9.22 -20.55
N LYS A 348 -15.95 8.48 -21.06
CA LYS A 348 -15.62 7.14 -20.56
C LYS A 348 -14.98 7.25 -19.18
N VAL A 349 -15.53 6.54 -18.20
CA VAL A 349 -15.04 6.55 -16.82
C VAL A 349 -14.22 5.28 -16.52
N ALA A 350 -13.10 5.48 -15.86
CA ALA A 350 -12.28 4.46 -15.22
C ALA A 350 -11.92 4.90 -13.79
N TYR A 351 -11.32 4.01 -13.03
CA TYR A 351 -11.07 4.21 -11.60
C TYR A 351 -9.59 3.99 -11.30
N LEU A 352 -8.97 4.92 -10.57
CA LEU A 352 -7.63 4.77 -10.00
C LEU A 352 -7.77 4.45 -8.51
N THR A 353 -7.47 3.21 -8.12
CA THR A 353 -7.57 2.77 -6.72
C THR A 353 -6.80 1.47 -6.46
N SER A 354 -6.66 1.10 -5.21
CA SER A 354 -6.13 -0.20 -4.76
C SER A 354 -7.23 -0.95 -4.03
N TRP A 355 -7.05 -2.26 -3.81
CA TRP A 355 -7.97 -3.01 -2.96
C TRP A 355 -8.13 -2.33 -1.59
N TYR A 356 -7.00 -1.93 -1.00
CA TYR A 356 -6.95 -1.34 0.33
C TYR A 356 -7.69 0.00 0.40
N ASP A 357 -7.38 0.91 -0.53
CA ASP A 357 -8.02 2.23 -0.57
C ASP A 357 -9.52 2.08 -0.81
N TYR A 358 -9.92 1.24 -1.76
CA TYR A 358 -11.31 1.04 -2.08
C TYR A 358 -12.10 0.43 -0.92
N GLN A 359 -11.57 -0.59 -0.25
CA GLN A 359 -12.16 -1.20 0.95
C GLN A 359 -12.26 -0.19 2.10
N THR A 360 -11.22 0.63 2.29
CA THR A 360 -11.19 1.63 3.35
C THR A 360 -12.22 2.72 3.09
N ILE A 361 -12.20 3.33 1.91
CA ILE A 361 -13.04 4.46 1.51
C ILE A 361 -14.50 4.07 1.34
N THR A 362 -14.78 2.95 0.67
CA THR A 362 -16.15 2.63 0.21
C THR A 362 -16.77 1.44 0.91
N GLY A 363 -16.02 0.75 1.77
CA GLY A 363 -16.47 -0.52 2.34
C GLY A 363 -16.58 -1.62 1.28
N ASN A 364 -15.83 -1.49 0.18
CA ASN A 364 -15.83 -2.42 -0.96
C ASN A 364 -17.20 -2.56 -1.62
N THR A 365 -17.92 -1.44 -1.71
CA THR A 365 -19.24 -1.37 -2.33
C THR A 365 -19.22 -1.81 -3.80
N LYS A 366 -20.37 -2.23 -4.33
CA LYS A 366 -20.55 -2.61 -5.74
C LYS A 366 -21.52 -1.70 -6.49
N ILE A 367 -21.95 -0.59 -5.87
CA ILE A 367 -23.00 0.28 -6.42
C ILE A 367 -22.52 1.21 -7.54
N ILE A 368 -21.21 1.37 -7.71
CA ILE A 368 -20.65 2.27 -8.73
C ILE A 368 -20.74 1.61 -10.12
N PRO A 369 -20.85 2.39 -11.22
CA PRO A 369 -20.83 1.83 -12.57
C PRO A 369 -19.59 0.97 -12.83
N VAL A 370 -19.76 -0.11 -13.59
CA VAL A 370 -18.61 -0.95 -14.01
C VAL A 370 -17.70 -0.11 -14.92
N GLY A 371 -16.40 -0.10 -14.60
CA GLY A 371 -15.40 0.61 -15.38
C GLY A 371 -14.04 -0.06 -15.32
N LYS A 372 -13.10 0.44 -16.10
CA LYS A 372 -11.73 -0.08 -16.12
C LYS A 372 -10.97 0.37 -14.86
N LEU A 373 -9.99 -0.44 -14.45
CA LEU A 373 -9.17 -0.19 -13.26
C LEU A 373 -7.74 0.18 -13.67
N TRP A 374 -7.29 1.32 -13.15
CA TRP A 374 -5.88 1.63 -12.94
C TRP A 374 -5.55 1.29 -11.49
N TYR A 375 -4.95 0.12 -11.31
CA TYR A 375 -4.61 -0.42 -10.00
C TYR A 375 -3.36 0.28 -9.47
N TRP A 376 -3.28 0.62 -8.19
CA TRP A 376 -2.02 1.12 -7.62
C TRP A 376 -1.59 0.27 -6.43
N GLU A 377 -0.29 -0.03 -6.36
CA GLU A 377 0.31 -0.83 -5.31
C GLU A 377 1.81 -0.53 -5.23
N THR A 378 2.28 0.03 -4.12
CA THR A 378 3.72 0.31 -3.88
C THR A 378 4.11 -0.10 -2.46
N ASN A 379 5.39 -0.39 -2.23
CA ASN A 379 5.92 -0.64 -0.89
C ASN A 379 6.23 0.66 -0.12
N GLY A 380 6.19 1.80 -0.82
CA GLY A 380 6.53 3.10 -0.27
C GLY A 380 6.73 4.18 -1.32
N VAL A 381 7.52 5.19 -0.95
CA VAL A 381 7.91 6.32 -1.81
C VAL A 381 9.31 6.10 -2.38
N GLY A 382 9.48 6.43 -3.66
CA GLY A 382 10.75 6.39 -4.36
C GLY A 382 11.08 5.03 -4.97
N PRO A 383 12.18 4.96 -5.73
CA PRO A 383 12.53 3.81 -6.56
C PRO A 383 12.82 2.53 -5.75
N GLU A 384 13.36 2.67 -4.54
CA GLU A 384 13.67 1.54 -3.65
C GLU A 384 12.41 0.88 -3.06
N ALA A 385 11.23 1.49 -3.24
CA ALA A 385 9.97 1.02 -2.70
C ALA A 385 8.96 0.65 -3.80
N GLN A 386 9.46 0.39 -5.00
CA GLN A 386 8.67 -0.10 -6.13
C GLN A 386 8.14 -1.51 -5.88
N THR A 387 7.03 -1.84 -6.53
CA THR A 387 6.56 -3.22 -6.70
C THR A 387 6.90 -3.71 -8.10
N GLU A 388 6.69 -4.99 -8.37
CA GLU A 388 6.87 -5.53 -9.72
C GLU A 388 5.95 -4.81 -10.71
N ASN A 389 6.48 -4.47 -11.89
CA ASN A 389 5.75 -3.78 -12.95
C ASN A 389 4.86 -4.74 -13.77
N ASN A 390 4.15 -5.64 -13.09
CA ASN A 390 3.20 -6.61 -13.65
C ASN A 390 1.92 -6.66 -12.79
N PHE A 391 0.94 -7.48 -13.18
CA PHE A 391 -0.35 -7.60 -12.47
C PHE A 391 -0.46 -8.83 -11.55
N ALA A 392 0.65 -9.50 -11.20
CA ALA A 392 0.62 -10.75 -10.43
C ALA A 392 0.11 -10.58 -8.99
N ASP A 393 0.18 -9.36 -8.46
CA ASP A 393 -0.32 -8.97 -7.14
C ASP A 393 -1.78 -8.50 -7.14
N PHE A 394 -2.40 -8.34 -8.32
CA PHE A 394 -3.82 -7.99 -8.39
C PHE A 394 -4.69 -9.15 -7.89
N ARG A 395 -5.71 -8.80 -7.10
CA ARG A 395 -6.80 -9.69 -6.69
C ARG A 395 -8.13 -8.98 -6.96
N PRO A 396 -9.18 -9.67 -7.42
CA PRO A 396 -10.50 -9.05 -7.61
C PRO A 396 -11.06 -8.43 -6.33
N PHE A 397 -11.71 -7.27 -6.47
CA PHE A 397 -12.39 -6.60 -5.36
C PHE A 397 -13.52 -5.70 -5.82
N GLY A 398 -14.52 -5.47 -4.97
CA GLY A 398 -15.64 -4.58 -5.25
C GLY A 398 -16.28 -4.89 -6.61
N PRO A 399 -16.44 -3.90 -7.51
CA PRO A 399 -16.90 -4.12 -8.87
C PRO A 399 -15.79 -4.57 -9.83
N PHE A 400 -14.52 -4.57 -9.41
CA PHE A 400 -13.34 -4.86 -10.24
C PHE A 400 -13.04 -6.36 -10.25
N GLN A 401 -13.74 -7.08 -11.13
CA GLN A 401 -13.62 -8.54 -11.27
C GLN A 401 -12.69 -8.97 -12.42
N SER A 402 -12.24 -8.03 -13.26
CA SER A 402 -11.34 -8.28 -14.38
C SER A 402 -9.94 -7.73 -14.11
N PRO A 403 -8.89 -8.26 -14.76
CA PRO A 403 -7.55 -7.69 -14.67
C PRO A 403 -7.52 -6.18 -14.94
N PRO A 404 -6.67 -5.41 -14.22
CA PRO A 404 -6.52 -3.98 -14.46
C PRO A 404 -5.96 -3.71 -15.86
N ILE A 405 -6.28 -2.55 -16.42
CA ILE A 405 -5.68 -2.09 -17.68
C ILE A 405 -4.38 -1.32 -17.46
N ALA A 406 -4.14 -0.90 -16.22
CA ALA A 406 -2.97 -0.14 -15.82
C ALA A 406 -2.60 -0.46 -14.38
N LYS A 407 -1.30 -0.41 -14.08
CA LYS A 407 -0.77 -0.48 -12.71
C LYS A 407 0.19 0.65 -12.44
N GLN A 408 -0.01 1.37 -11.33
CA GLN A 408 1.00 2.25 -10.74
C GLN A 408 1.84 1.47 -9.72
N TYR A 409 3.13 1.32 -10.01
CA TYR A 409 4.05 0.49 -9.22
C TYR A 409 5.18 1.30 -8.56
N CYS A 410 5.30 2.60 -8.91
CA CYS A 410 6.20 3.55 -8.26
C CYS A 410 5.52 4.88 -8.01
N ILE A 411 5.88 5.57 -6.93
CA ILE A 411 5.45 6.93 -6.65
C ILE A 411 6.60 7.85 -6.26
N GLN A 412 6.47 9.13 -6.62
CA GLN A 412 7.41 10.21 -6.27
C GLN A 412 8.87 9.92 -6.65
N GLU A 413 9.10 9.37 -7.84
CA GLU A 413 10.43 9.20 -8.41
C GLU A 413 10.86 10.48 -9.13
N LYS A 414 12.16 10.81 -9.07
CA LYS A 414 12.72 11.89 -9.89
C LYS A 414 13.06 11.36 -11.28
N TYR A 415 12.33 11.83 -12.29
CA TYR A 415 12.52 11.42 -13.69
C TYR A 415 12.38 12.61 -14.62
N CYS A 416 13.35 12.83 -15.52
CA CYS A 416 13.38 13.99 -16.42
C CYS A 416 13.24 15.36 -15.73
N GLY A 417 13.66 15.47 -14.46
CA GLY A 417 13.51 16.68 -13.64
C GLY A 417 12.13 16.86 -12.99
N LEU A 418 11.19 15.94 -13.24
CA LEU A 418 9.85 15.90 -12.66
C LEU A 418 9.81 14.93 -11.47
N ASN A 419 8.88 15.15 -10.54
CA ASN A 419 8.39 14.12 -9.64
C ASN A 419 7.29 13.34 -10.36
N VAL A 420 7.52 12.06 -10.63
CA VAL A 420 6.58 11.21 -11.36
C VAL A 420 6.16 10.02 -10.52
N ASN A 421 4.96 9.53 -10.79
CA ASN A 421 4.61 8.15 -10.50
C ASN A 421 4.79 7.34 -11.80
N ARG A 422 5.21 6.07 -11.67
CA ARG A 422 5.43 5.18 -12.81
C ARG A 422 4.35 4.14 -12.91
N ASN A 423 3.97 3.88 -14.16
CA ASN A 423 2.85 3.06 -14.53
C ASN A 423 3.22 2.10 -15.65
N VAL A 424 2.55 0.96 -15.67
CA VAL A 424 2.50 0.07 -16.84
C VAL A 424 1.06 -0.07 -17.29
N TYR A 425 0.85 -0.17 -18.59
CA TYR A 425 -0.44 -0.42 -19.21
C TYR A 425 -0.41 -1.77 -19.94
N THR A 426 -1.51 -2.50 -19.91
CA THR A 426 -1.69 -3.64 -20.82
C THR A 426 -1.57 -3.12 -22.26
N PRO A 427 -0.80 -3.79 -23.14
CA PRO A 427 -0.75 -3.40 -24.54
C PRO A 427 -2.17 -3.40 -25.08
N LYS A 428 -2.60 -2.24 -25.57
CA LYS A 428 -3.96 -2.08 -26.00
C LYS A 428 -4.16 -2.83 -27.32
N LEU A 429 -5.11 -3.76 -27.32
CA LEU A 429 -6.03 -3.87 -28.45
C LEU A 429 -6.82 -2.54 -28.50
N PHE A 430 -6.22 -1.49 -29.08
CA PHE A 430 -6.86 -0.18 -29.27
C PHE A 430 -7.98 -0.25 -30.29
#